data_AF-A0A7S1NWH2-F1
#
_entry.id   AF-A0A7S1NWH2-F1
#
_cell.length_a   1.000
_cell.length_b   1.000
_cell.length_c   1.000
_cell.angle_alpha   90.00
_cell.angle_beta   90.00
_cell.angle_gamma   90.00
#
_symmetry.space_group_name_H-M   'P 1'
#
loop_
_entity.id
_entity.type
_entity.pdbx_description
1 polymer ?
#
loop_
_entity_poly.entity_id
_entity_poly.type
_entity_poly.pdbx_seq_one_letter_code
_entity_poly.pdbx_strand_id
1 'polypeptide(L)'
;ARCYPYTTQGGCDLQCSAKEVGERWRVRDYGYVGGSYGRSSECAMIEALQRGPIVVSLEPKQDLMYYSTGIYTSTSERHSEWERVDHAVLCIGYGTDKHTGKKFWLLQNSVSKHPQHSHTHSRRGSGCL
;
A
#
# COMPACT_ATOMS: atom_id res chain seq x y z
N ALA A 1 7.75 -17.73 -5.22
CA ALA A 1 7.12 -18.39 -6.37
C ALA A 1 8.18 -19.23 -7.09
N ARG A 2 7.93 -20.54 -7.31
CA ARG A 2 8.93 -21.44 -7.95
C ARG A 2 8.88 -21.39 -9.48
N CYS A 3 7.69 -21.32 -10.06
CA CYS A 3 7.49 -21.32 -11.51
C CYS A 3 7.63 -19.95 -12.19
N TYR A 4 7.42 -18.88 -11.44
CA TYR A 4 7.57 -17.49 -11.89
C TYR A 4 8.43 -16.73 -10.86
N PRO A 5 9.75 -16.95 -10.86
CA PRO A 5 10.64 -16.18 -9.99
C PRO A 5 10.65 -14.71 -10.42
N TYR A 6 10.75 -13.80 -9.45
CA TYR A 6 10.87 -12.37 -9.72
C TYR A 6 12.23 -12.08 -10.36
N THR A 7 12.23 -11.33 -11.46
CA THR A 7 13.44 -10.82 -12.10
C THR A 7 13.30 -9.32 -12.37
N THR A 8 14.41 -8.59 -12.33
CA THR A 8 14.43 -7.14 -12.61
C THR A 8 14.56 -6.80 -14.10
N GLN A 9 14.59 -7.81 -14.97
CA GLN A 9 14.83 -7.65 -16.40
C GLN A 9 13.54 -7.40 -17.20
N GLY A 10 12.38 -7.30 -16.52
CA GLY A 10 11.09 -7.01 -17.15
C GLY A 10 10.45 -8.18 -17.89
N GLY A 11 11.00 -9.39 -17.79
CA GLY A 11 10.47 -10.62 -18.36
C GLY A 11 9.61 -11.42 -17.39
N CYS A 12 8.57 -12.08 -17.92
CA CYS A 12 7.71 -13.01 -17.17
C CYS A 12 7.76 -14.39 -17.84
N ASP A 13 8.84 -15.13 -17.58
CA ASP A 13 9.03 -16.45 -18.16
C ASP A 13 8.62 -17.55 -17.19
N LEU A 14 7.81 -18.48 -17.69
CA LEU A 14 7.48 -19.69 -16.96
C LEU A 14 8.72 -20.61 -16.97
N GLN A 15 9.32 -20.80 -15.80
CA GLN A 15 10.54 -21.61 -15.65
C GLN A 15 10.27 -23.08 -15.28
N CYS A 16 9.00 -23.50 -15.24
CA CYS A 16 8.58 -24.86 -14.90
C CYS A 16 7.63 -25.41 -15.96
N SER A 17 7.36 -26.72 -15.95
CA SER A 17 6.38 -27.28 -16.90
C SER A 17 4.95 -26.81 -16.55
N ALA A 18 4.07 -26.66 -17.54
CA ALA A 18 2.68 -26.24 -17.29
C ALA A 18 1.91 -27.16 -16.31
N LYS A 19 2.37 -28.42 -16.16
CA LYS A 19 1.85 -29.42 -15.22
C LYS A 19 2.36 -29.20 -13.78
N GLU A 20 3.51 -28.56 -13.61
CA GLU A 20 4.12 -28.22 -12.31
C GLU A 20 3.58 -26.92 -11.70
N VAL A 21 2.86 -26.11 -12.49
CA VAL A 21 2.28 -24.83 -12.04
C VAL A 21 1.31 -25.02 -10.86
N GLY A 22 0.75 -26.23 -10.68
CA GLY A 22 -0.09 -26.56 -9.54
C GLY A 22 -1.38 -25.74 -9.47
N GLU A 23 -1.83 -25.44 -8.26
CA GLU A 23 -3.04 -24.65 -8.01
C GLU A 23 -2.88 -23.19 -8.47
N ARG A 24 -3.90 -22.67 -9.15
CA ARG A 24 -3.94 -21.28 -9.62
C ARG A 24 -4.98 -20.50 -8.83
N TRP A 25 -4.52 -19.47 -8.14
CA TRP A 25 -5.37 -18.53 -7.43
C TRP A 25 -6.01 -17.55 -8.40
N ARG A 26 -7.32 -17.32 -8.26
CA ARG A 26 -8.07 -16.34 -9.06
C ARG A 26 -8.79 -15.38 -8.13
N VAL A 27 -8.81 -14.11 -8.52
CA VAL A 27 -9.60 -13.08 -7.87
C VAL A 27 -11.06 -13.24 -8.34
N ARG A 28 -12.00 -13.23 -7.40
CA ARG A 28 -13.44 -13.29 -7.70
C ARG A 28 -14.06 -11.92 -7.90
N ASP A 29 -13.56 -10.92 -7.17
CA ASP A 29 -14.09 -9.56 -7.17
C ASP A 29 -12.98 -8.56 -6.83
N TYR A 30 -13.09 -7.34 -7.37
CA TYR A 30 -12.20 -6.22 -7.12
C TYR A 30 -12.93 -4.89 -7.32
N GLY A 31 -12.53 -3.86 -6.58
CA GLY A 31 -13.14 -2.54 -6.70
C GLY A 31 -12.42 -1.49 -5.89
N TYR A 32 -12.77 -0.22 -6.15
CA TYR A 32 -12.26 0.89 -5.38
C TYR A 32 -12.91 0.94 -3.98
N VAL A 33 -12.09 1.24 -2.98
CA VAL A 33 -12.60 1.64 -1.66
C VAL A 33 -13.47 2.90 -1.84
N GLY A 34 -14.70 2.87 -1.32
CA GLY A 34 -15.69 3.93 -1.55
C GLY A 34 -16.50 3.80 -2.86
N GLY A 35 -16.28 2.73 -3.63
CA GLY A 35 -17.10 2.34 -4.78
C GLY A 35 -16.66 2.91 -6.13
N SER A 36 -15.89 4.00 -6.16
CA SER A 36 -15.29 4.55 -7.38
C SER A 36 -14.02 5.33 -7.08
N TYR A 37 -13.24 5.64 -8.12
CA TYR A 37 -12.12 6.57 -8.02
C TYR A 37 -12.60 7.93 -7.46
N GLY A 38 -11.78 8.55 -6.60
CA GLY A 38 -12.10 9.81 -5.92
C GLY A 38 -13.07 9.70 -4.72
N ARG A 39 -13.69 8.54 -4.47
CA ARG A 39 -14.63 8.35 -3.34
C ARG A 39 -14.05 7.63 -2.12
N SER A 40 -12.76 7.31 -2.15
CA SER A 40 -12.08 6.72 -1.00
C SER A 40 -12.05 7.71 0.17
N SER A 41 -12.28 7.21 1.38
CA SER A 41 -12.20 7.99 2.61
C SER A 41 -11.47 7.20 3.68
N GLU A 42 -10.97 7.87 4.71
CA GLU A 42 -10.30 7.23 5.84
C GLU A 42 -11.18 6.15 6.49
N CYS A 43 -12.47 6.40 6.65
CA CYS A 43 -13.41 5.43 7.23
C CYS A 43 -13.65 4.24 6.32
N ALA A 44 -13.86 4.48 5.01
CA ALA A 44 -14.03 3.41 4.05
C ALA A 44 -12.78 2.52 3.98
N MET A 45 -11.58 3.10 4.13
CA MET A 45 -10.33 2.36 4.22
C MET A 45 -10.24 1.56 5.52
N ILE A 46 -10.61 2.13 6.67
CA ILE A 46 -10.66 1.41 7.95
C ILE A 46 -11.62 0.21 7.87
N GLU A 47 -12.82 0.40 7.34
CA GLU A 47 -13.80 -0.67 7.13
C GLU A 47 -13.30 -1.73 6.16
N ALA A 48 -12.64 -1.33 5.06
CA ALA A 48 -12.06 -2.26 4.11
C ALA A 48 -10.94 -3.09 4.75
N LEU A 49 -10.11 -2.47 5.59
CA LEU A 49 -9.03 -3.15 6.31
C LEU A 49 -9.53 -4.24 7.29
N GLN A 50 -10.76 -4.13 7.78
CA GLN A 50 -11.36 -5.21 8.59
C GLN A 50 -11.59 -6.49 7.77
N ARG A 51 -11.66 -6.39 6.44
CA ARG A 51 -11.76 -7.55 5.52
C ARG A 51 -10.40 -8.04 5.03
N GLY A 52 -9.31 -7.35 5.36
CA GLY A 52 -7.95 -7.68 4.99
C GLY A 52 -7.18 -6.52 4.37
N PRO A 53 -5.91 -6.73 4.00
CA PRO A 53 -5.06 -5.69 3.42
C PRO A 53 -5.65 -5.08 2.14
N ILE A 54 -5.43 -3.77 1.94
CA ILE A 54 -5.88 -3.04 0.76
C ILE A 54 -4.70 -2.43 0.02
N VAL A 55 -4.78 -2.38 -1.31
CA VAL A 55 -3.78 -1.68 -2.13
C VAL A 55 -4.08 -0.18 -2.08
N VAL A 56 -3.05 0.62 -1.79
CA VAL A 56 -3.14 2.09 -1.78
C VAL A 56 -2.04 2.67 -2.64
N SER A 57 -2.33 3.78 -3.30
CA SER A 57 -1.35 4.52 -4.10
C SER A 57 -0.93 5.78 -3.36
N LEU A 58 0.36 6.09 -3.44
CA LEU A 58 0.98 7.25 -2.83
C LEU A 58 1.71 8.05 -3.92
N GLU A 59 1.86 9.34 -3.66
CA GLU A 59 2.84 10.16 -4.35
C GLU A 59 4.14 10.18 -3.53
N PRO A 60 5.18 9.43 -3.94
CA PRO A 60 6.46 9.50 -3.25
C PRO A 60 7.09 10.88 -3.50
N LYS A 61 7.11 11.74 -2.48
CA LYS A 61 7.96 12.93 -2.50
C LYS A 61 9.41 12.50 -2.22
N GLN A 62 10.37 13.34 -2.63
CA GLN A 62 11.80 13.03 -2.52
C GLN A 62 12.23 12.75 -1.06
N ASP A 63 11.53 13.29 -0.08
CA ASP A 63 11.74 13.04 1.35
C ASP A 63 11.33 11.62 1.80
N LEU A 64 10.39 10.97 1.11
CA LEU A 64 10.00 9.59 1.38
C LEU A 64 11.16 8.62 1.11
N MET A 65 12.03 8.94 0.15
CA MET A 65 13.23 8.15 -0.16
C MET A 65 14.24 8.13 0.99
N TYR A 66 14.24 9.15 1.84
CA TYR A 66 15.13 9.27 3.00
C TYR A 66 14.44 8.92 4.33
N TYR A 67 13.16 8.51 4.29
CA TYR A 67 12.44 8.10 5.48
C TYR A 67 13.08 6.84 6.08
N SER A 68 13.37 6.90 7.38
CA SER A 68 13.97 5.80 8.13
C SER A 68 13.12 5.33 9.30
N THR A 69 12.49 6.25 10.05
CA THR A 69 11.74 5.96 11.28
C THR A 69 10.64 7.00 11.55
N GLY A 70 9.72 6.70 12.48
CA GLY A 70 8.67 7.63 12.93
C GLY A 70 7.40 7.59 12.08
N ILE A 71 6.55 8.62 12.15
CA ILE A 71 5.33 8.72 11.32
C ILE A 71 5.61 9.71 10.18
N TYR A 72 5.69 9.22 8.95
CA TYR A 72 5.89 10.03 7.76
C TYR A 72 4.72 11.00 7.56
N THR A 73 5.02 12.27 7.29
CA THR A 73 4.01 13.30 7.00
C THR A 73 4.50 14.12 5.83
N SER A 74 3.79 14.06 4.70
CA SER A 74 4.03 14.98 3.59
C SER A 74 3.17 16.24 3.76
N THR A 75 3.67 17.39 3.30
CA THR A 75 2.89 18.64 3.27
C THR A 75 1.73 18.51 2.28
N SER A 76 0.52 18.82 2.75
CA SER A 76 -0.73 18.70 2.00
C SER A 76 -0.73 19.62 0.78
N GLU A 77 -0.87 19.04 -0.41
CA GLU A 77 -1.35 19.78 -1.57
C GLU A 77 -2.88 19.70 -1.62
N ARG A 78 -3.50 20.70 -2.27
CA ARG A 78 -4.96 20.83 -2.34
C ARG A 78 -5.58 19.54 -2.89
N HIS A 79 -6.65 19.06 -2.24
CA HIS A 79 -7.47 18.00 -2.80
C HIS A 79 -7.99 18.42 -4.18
N SER A 80 -7.56 17.70 -5.20
CA SER A 80 -8.11 17.74 -6.56
C SER A 80 -8.80 16.40 -6.84
N GLU A 81 -9.78 16.40 -7.74
CA GLU A 81 -10.46 15.16 -8.17
C GLU A 81 -9.48 14.15 -8.78
N TRP A 82 -8.33 14.64 -9.26
CA TRP A 82 -7.19 13.85 -9.71
C TRP A 82 -6.03 14.05 -8.75
N GLU A 83 -5.63 13.00 -8.05
CA GLU A 83 -4.41 12.99 -7.23
C GLU A 83 -3.32 12.27 -8.00
N ARG A 84 -2.17 12.94 -8.18
CA ARG A 84 -1.00 12.31 -8.80
C ARG A 84 -0.50 11.24 -7.85
N VAL A 85 -0.35 10.02 -8.34
CA VAL A 85 0.23 8.91 -7.59
C VAL A 85 1.20 8.17 -8.50
N ASP A 86 2.31 7.71 -7.94
CA ASP A 86 3.39 7.07 -8.70
C ASP A 86 3.84 5.74 -8.08
N HIS A 87 3.38 5.45 -6.85
CA HIS A 87 3.81 4.25 -6.13
C HIS A 87 2.66 3.53 -5.44
N ALA A 88 2.47 2.24 -5.75
CA ALA A 88 1.48 1.39 -5.11
C ALA A 88 2.11 0.59 -3.95
N VAL A 89 1.48 0.63 -2.79
CA VAL A 89 1.89 -0.09 -1.58
C VAL A 89 0.70 -0.84 -0.97
N LEU A 90 0.99 -1.76 -0.05
CA LEU A 90 -0.05 -2.52 0.63
C LEU A 90 -0.32 -1.90 2.01
N CYS A 91 -1.53 -1.41 2.24
CA CYS A 91 -1.96 -1.02 3.58
C CYS A 91 -2.42 -2.26 4.33
N ILE A 92 -1.75 -2.58 5.43
CA ILE A 92 -1.98 -3.79 6.23
C ILE A 92 -2.60 -3.48 7.60
N GLY A 93 -2.75 -2.20 7.95
CA GLY A 93 -3.36 -1.81 9.22
C GLY A 93 -3.29 -0.32 9.51
N TYR A 94 -3.72 0.05 10.71
CA TYR A 94 -3.72 1.41 11.21
C TYR A 94 -3.55 1.42 12.73
N GLY A 95 -3.13 2.57 13.27
CA GLY A 95 -2.94 2.72 14.71
C GLY A 95 -2.94 4.16 15.17
N THR A 96 -2.63 4.31 16.45
CA THR A 96 -2.38 5.58 17.11
C THR A 96 -1.14 5.43 17.98
N ASP A 97 -0.16 6.30 17.78
CA ASP A 97 1.02 6.34 18.63
C ASP A 97 0.62 6.77 20.04
N LYS A 98 0.97 5.95 21.03
CA LYS A 98 0.51 6.14 22.42
C LYS A 98 1.15 7.36 23.12
N HIS A 99 2.32 7.80 22.66
CA HIS A 99 3.06 8.90 23.28
C HIS A 99 2.65 10.26 22.72
N THR A 100 2.41 10.32 21.42
CA THR A 100 2.13 11.56 20.69
C THR A 100 0.66 11.72 20.33
N GLY A 101 -0.15 10.66 20.46
CA GLY A 101 -1.55 10.65 20.02
C GLY A 101 -1.73 10.69 18.49
N LYS A 102 -0.64 10.60 17.72
CA LYS A 102 -0.69 10.72 16.26
C LYS A 102 -1.20 9.43 15.63
N LYS A 103 -2.20 9.57 14.76
CA LYS A 103 -2.78 8.48 13.97
C LYS A 103 -1.86 8.10 12.81
N PHE A 104 -1.75 6.81 12.50
CA PHE A 104 -0.96 6.32 11.36
C PHE A 104 -1.64 5.17 10.61
N TRP A 105 -1.23 5.00 9.35
CA TRP A 105 -1.41 3.83 8.52
C TRP A 105 -0.12 2.98 8.56
N LEU A 106 -0.26 1.66 8.65
CA LEU A 106 0.84 0.71 8.52
C LEU A 106 0.89 0.20 7.08
N LEU A 107 1.92 0.62 6.36
CA LEU A 107 2.08 0.34 4.94
C LEU A 107 3.26 -0.61 4.73
N GLN A 108 3.09 -1.64 3.91
CA GLN A 108 4.15 -2.53 3.45
C GLN A 108 4.59 -2.11 2.04
N ASN A 109 5.89 -1.83 1.91
CA ASN A 109 6.53 -1.31 0.72
C ASN A 109 7.42 -2.37 0.05
N SER A 110 7.61 -2.24 -1.26
CA SER A 110 8.36 -3.17 -2.13
C SER A 110 9.70 -2.61 -2.62
N VAL A 111 10.09 -1.39 -2.22
CA VAL A 111 11.29 -0.69 -2.71
C VAL A 111 12.56 -0.95 -1.88
N SER A 112 12.46 -1.57 -0.71
CA SER A 112 13.60 -1.81 0.18
C SER A 112 14.07 -3.27 0.14
N LYS A 113 15.39 -3.46 -0.02
CA LYS A 113 16.04 -4.79 0.06
C LYS A 113 16.19 -5.28 1.51
N HIS A 114 15.86 -4.44 2.49
CA HIS A 114 16.06 -4.68 3.91
C HIS A 114 14.70 -4.84 4.61
N PRO A 115 14.43 -6.00 5.25
CA PRO A 115 13.15 -6.27 5.91
C PRO A 115 12.72 -5.19 6.92
N GLN A 116 13.67 -4.59 7.63
CA GLN A 116 13.43 -3.52 8.60
C GLN A 116 12.91 -2.21 7.99
N HIS A 117 13.03 -2.03 6.67
CA HIS A 117 12.52 -0.89 5.92
C HIS A 117 11.38 -1.28 4.97
N SER A 118 10.86 -2.51 5.09
CA SER A 118 9.72 -2.96 4.29
C SER A 118 8.39 -2.41 4.80
N HIS A 119 8.38 -1.76 5.97
CA HIS A 119 7.19 -1.16 6.55
C HIS A 119 7.39 0.35 6.80
N THR A 120 6.36 1.12 6.47
CA THR A 120 6.32 2.58 6.63
C THR A 120 5.08 2.96 7.42
N HIS A 121 5.24 3.77 8.46
CA HIS A 121 4.10 4.40 9.12
C HIS A 121 3.82 5.73 8.44
N SER A 122 2.70 5.84 7.74
CA SER A 122 2.26 7.10 7.13
C SER A 122 1.25 7.79 8.02
N ARG A 123 1.32 9.12 8.15
CA ARG A 123 0.35 9.89 8.94
C ARG A 123 -1.04 9.68 8.38
N ARG A 124 -1.96 9.31 9.26
CA ARG A 124 -3.38 9.23 8.94
C ARG A 124 -4.04 10.58 9.22
N GLY A 125 -5.06 10.91 8.42
CA GLY A 125 -5.84 12.13 8.53
C GLY A 125 -6.58 12.27 9.87
N SER A 126 -7.33 13.36 9.99
CA SER A 126 -8.05 13.72 11.21
C SER A 126 -9.49 13.19 11.29
N GLY A 127 -10.06 12.55 10.27
CA GLY A 127 -11.52 12.47 10.14
C GLY A 127 -12.13 11.09 9.85
N CYS A 128 -12.86 10.57 10.85
CA CYS A 128 -14.14 9.89 10.66
C CYS A 128 -15.19 10.72 11.41
N LEU A 129 -15.64 11.81 10.79
CA LEU A 129 -16.75 12.65 11.25
C LEU A 129 -17.57 13.05 10.02
#